data_AF-A0A9W9R5D5-F1
#
_entry.id   AF-A0A9W9R5D5-F1
#
_cell.length_a   1.000
_cell.length_b   1.000
_cell.length_c   1.000
_cell.angle_alpha   90.00
_cell.angle_beta   90.00
_cell.angle_gamma   90.00
#
_symmetry.space_group_name_H-M   'P 1'
#
loop_
_entity.id
_entity.type
_entity.pdbx_description
1 polymer ?
#
loop_
_entity_poly.entity_id
_entity_poly.type
_entity_poly.pdbx_seq_one_letter_code
_entity_poly.pdbx_strand_id
1 'polypeptide(L)'
;DMSSSSPNPGSKTGTNSRPTSKDGSKKNIWSSLLDTVANGKRLPEKNLLVLGGTPDSQREFLDTFSADTSADPALANDKRKGKGKVPPIANQFALGYTYRDVLDADKEDTLARVSAYLLSEPSPSFAPLLKPLLTPKSVPETLVVILMDWSDPWTWVRRLREWVRLLRSVLVSLDDETKIVMEETMLEWRDRKRGMDATNATAGGLSNSSGPITIPLGPGEWDEGLGIPMCVVCQGADKIEKLEKDHGWHEEQFDFILQFLRTILLKHGASLIYTTPFLAGSLQGLVHSSLGIHSLLKKESLKHNVIDRDKILVPANWDSWGKIRIIREGFDMEGVSTAWSIEIQDPPESIYQTTNSAQENEHGLAEDGTSAVTTFEQTIYDPKQGTVGANPNSNSTKIEIESTDLQDFFANQANILEDLKARDDKEHTTQQAPQLEMSPMADEGKVNEHIGPVQFNMGGIQVDADDMLKKLRDREAVRTQKKETPTPPASDDKAHNQALANFFAGLVKKPGSSPRGSPSA
;
A
#
# COMPACT_ATOMS: atom_id res chain seq x y z
N ASP A 1 57.13 -33.32 75.77
CA ASP A 1 56.66 -31.93 75.92
C ASP A 1 55.18 -31.99 76.28
N MET A 2 54.68 -31.59 77.46
CA MET A 2 54.71 -30.24 78.08
C MET A 2 54.29 -29.14 77.09
N SER A 3 53.30 -28.25 77.28
CA SER A 3 52.20 -28.07 78.25
C SER A 3 51.18 -27.06 77.64
N SER A 4 49.98 -26.72 78.15
CA SER A 4 49.20 -27.11 79.33
C SER A 4 47.70 -26.71 79.18
N SER A 5 46.87 -27.21 80.12
CA SER A 5 45.55 -26.74 80.63
C SER A 5 45.37 -25.20 80.80
N SER A 6 44.19 -24.58 80.96
CA SER A 6 42.74 -24.93 80.92
C SER A 6 41.89 -23.63 81.11
N PRO A 7 40.55 -23.62 80.97
CA PRO A 7 39.73 -22.39 81.00
C PRO A 7 39.34 -21.92 82.41
N ASN A 8 38.74 -20.71 82.53
CA ASN A 8 38.02 -20.29 83.74
C ASN A 8 36.79 -19.40 83.41
N PRO A 9 35.66 -19.46 84.17
CA PRO A 9 34.39 -18.84 83.75
C PRO A 9 33.87 -17.69 84.65
N GLY A 10 32.90 -16.94 84.10
CA GLY A 10 31.76 -16.39 84.84
C GLY A 10 31.84 -14.96 85.41
N SER A 11 30.81 -14.14 85.13
CA SER A 11 30.00 -13.45 86.18
C SER A 11 28.93 -12.50 85.61
N LYS A 12 27.65 -12.87 85.83
CA LYS A 12 26.51 -12.02 86.24
C LYS A 12 26.04 -10.81 85.39
N THR A 13 24.86 -11.02 84.80
CA THR A 13 23.64 -10.17 84.92
C THR A 13 23.78 -8.66 85.11
N GLY A 14 23.39 -7.91 84.08
CA GLY A 14 23.01 -6.50 84.17
C GLY A 14 21.73 -6.24 83.36
N THR A 15 20.56 -6.45 83.97
CA THR A 15 19.27 -6.04 83.39
C THR A 15 19.22 -4.53 83.29
N ASN A 16 19.20 -3.97 82.07
CA ASN A 16 18.83 -2.58 81.87
C ASN A 16 17.87 -2.47 80.68
N SER A 17 16.59 -2.61 80.99
CA SER A 17 15.49 -2.47 80.05
C SER A 17 15.35 -1.01 79.60
N ARG A 18 15.61 -0.75 78.32
CA ARG A 18 15.23 0.50 77.66
C ARG A 18 14.42 0.16 76.40
N PRO A 19 13.17 0.61 76.27
CA PRO A 19 12.29 0.20 75.17
C PRO A 19 12.68 0.96 73.89
N THR A 20 13.62 0.41 73.12
CA THR A 20 13.96 0.97 71.80
C THR A 20 12.86 0.65 70.81
N SER A 21 11.99 1.64 70.60
CA SER A 21 11.19 1.89 69.39
C SER A 21 10.89 0.70 68.47
N LYS A 22 9.63 0.29 68.51
CA LYS A 22 8.91 -0.55 67.54
C LYS A 22 9.06 -0.02 66.10
N ASP A 23 10.17 -0.33 65.43
CA ASP A 23 10.38 0.00 64.00
C ASP A 23 11.20 -1.06 63.22
N GLY A 24 11.20 -2.31 63.71
CA GLY A 24 11.95 -3.42 63.13
C GLY A 24 11.35 -4.08 61.87
N SER A 25 10.24 -3.57 61.32
CA SER A 25 9.53 -4.22 60.20
C SER A 25 9.35 -3.36 58.93
N LYS A 26 9.74 -2.08 58.93
CA LYS A 26 9.54 -1.20 57.76
C LYS A 26 10.64 -1.27 56.70
N LYS A 27 11.83 -1.78 57.04
CA LYS A 27 12.97 -1.83 56.10
C LYS A 27 12.85 -2.88 54.98
N ASN A 28 11.97 -3.87 55.14
CA ASN A 28 11.84 -4.97 54.16
C ASN A 28 10.61 -4.86 53.26
N ILE A 29 9.73 -3.88 53.47
CA ILE A 29 8.53 -3.69 52.63
C ILE A 29 8.95 -3.19 51.25
N TRP A 30 9.86 -2.22 51.17
CA TRP A 30 10.34 -1.69 49.89
C TRP A 30 11.24 -2.69 49.14
N SER A 31 12.08 -3.47 49.84
CA SER A 31 12.82 -4.54 49.19
C SER A 31 11.88 -5.66 48.72
N SER A 32 10.92 -6.12 49.54
CA SER A 32 9.97 -7.14 49.06
C SER A 32 9.06 -6.63 47.95
N LEU A 33 8.68 -5.35 47.93
CA LEU A 33 7.90 -4.76 46.84
C LEU A 33 8.74 -4.62 45.57
N LEU A 34 10.00 -4.19 45.68
CA LEU A 34 10.93 -4.13 44.54
C LEU A 34 11.29 -5.53 44.03
N ASP A 35 11.50 -6.50 44.90
CA ASP A 35 11.72 -7.91 44.54
C ASP A 35 10.44 -8.53 43.94
N THR A 36 9.24 -8.13 44.38
CA THR A 36 7.97 -8.57 43.77
C THR A 36 7.69 -7.89 42.43
N VAL A 37 8.21 -6.67 42.21
CA VAL A 37 8.15 -5.98 40.91
C VAL A 37 9.24 -6.48 39.96
N ALA A 38 10.42 -6.85 40.47
CA ALA A 38 11.53 -7.41 39.70
C ALA A 38 11.32 -8.90 39.35
N ASN A 39 10.73 -9.68 40.26
CA ASN A 39 10.25 -11.04 40.00
C ASN A 39 8.82 -11.07 39.44
N GLY A 40 8.17 -9.92 39.34
CA GLY A 40 6.92 -9.78 38.61
C GLY A 40 7.19 -10.18 37.16
N LYS A 41 6.39 -11.10 36.60
CA LYS A 41 6.59 -11.58 35.23
C LYS A 41 6.58 -10.40 34.27
N ARG A 42 7.77 -9.96 33.83
CA ARG A 42 7.90 -9.01 32.73
C ARG A 42 7.23 -9.67 31.53
N LEU A 43 6.21 -9.00 30.98
CA LEU A 43 5.49 -9.50 29.81
C LEU A 43 6.50 -9.75 28.68
N PRO A 44 6.40 -10.88 27.94
CA PRO A 44 7.22 -11.11 26.75
C PRO A 44 7.07 -9.93 25.79
N GLU A 45 8.19 -9.27 25.47
CA GLU A 45 8.24 -8.15 24.54
C GLU A 45 8.54 -8.69 23.14
N LYS A 46 7.61 -8.49 22.22
CA LYS A 46 7.70 -8.90 20.81
C LYS A 46 7.73 -7.65 19.93
N ASN A 47 8.45 -7.70 18.82
CA ASN A 47 8.61 -6.56 17.92
C ASN A 47 8.00 -6.87 16.55
N LEU A 48 7.30 -5.89 15.98
CA LEU A 48 6.69 -5.96 14.67
C LEU A 48 7.23 -4.80 13.84
N LEU A 49 7.99 -5.09 12.79
CA LEU A 49 8.49 -4.09 11.87
C LEU A 49 7.57 -4.05 10.65
N VAL A 50 6.66 -3.07 10.61
CA VAL A 50 5.64 -2.89 9.58
C VAL A 50 6.16 -1.92 8.52
N LEU A 51 6.33 -2.43 7.31
CA LEU A 51 6.96 -1.77 6.18
C LEU A 51 5.96 -1.59 5.03
N GLY A 52 6.00 -0.43 4.37
CA GLY A 52 5.14 -0.14 3.22
C GLY A 52 3.72 0.28 3.60
N GLY A 53 2.84 0.24 2.60
CA GLY A 53 1.49 0.75 2.71
C GLY A 53 1.40 2.28 2.83
N THR A 54 0.18 2.77 2.97
CA THR A 54 -0.10 4.19 3.28
C THR A 54 -0.34 4.35 4.78
N PRO A 55 -0.35 5.58 5.33
CA PRO A 55 -0.78 5.83 6.70
C PRO A 55 -2.14 5.22 7.05
N ASP A 56 -3.08 5.24 6.10
CA ASP A 56 -4.41 4.66 6.26
C ASP A 56 -4.39 3.13 6.18
N SER A 57 -3.59 2.53 5.28
CA SER A 57 -3.50 1.06 5.17
C SER A 57 -2.72 0.45 6.36
N GLN A 58 -1.68 1.12 6.86
CA GLN A 58 -1.02 0.77 8.13
C GLN A 58 -1.98 0.81 9.32
N ARG A 59 -2.87 1.81 9.36
CA ARG A 59 -3.92 1.88 10.37
C ARG A 59 -4.95 0.76 10.20
N GLU A 60 -5.41 0.48 8.98
CA GLU A 60 -6.31 -0.64 8.69
C GLU A 60 -5.70 -1.98 9.12
N PHE A 61 -4.40 -2.18 8.86
CA PHE A 61 -3.65 -3.36 9.31
C PHE A 61 -3.65 -3.45 10.84
N LEU A 62 -3.36 -2.36 11.55
CA LEU A 62 -3.34 -2.33 13.01
C LEU A 62 -4.74 -2.52 13.63
N ASP A 63 -5.79 -1.94 13.03
CA ASP A 63 -7.18 -2.09 13.45
C ASP A 63 -7.65 -3.54 13.20
N THR A 64 -7.28 -4.16 12.08
CA THR A 64 -7.56 -5.57 11.74
C THR A 64 -6.79 -6.53 12.66
N PHE A 65 -5.51 -6.28 12.90
CA PHE A 65 -4.68 -7.03 13.85
C PHE A 65 -5.18 -6.89 15.30
N SER A 66 -5.80 -5.76 15.65
CA SER A 66 -6.36 -5.52 16.99
C SER A 66 -7.83 -5.94 17.14
N ALA A 67 -8.50 -6.39 16.08
CA ALA A 67 -9.93 -6.63 16.09
C ALA A 67 -10.33 -7.77 17.04
N ASP A 68 -11.42 -7.59 17.78
CA ASP A 68 -11.89 -8.62 18.72
C ASP A 68 -12.64 -9.72 17.96
N THR A 69 -11.92 -10.72 17.45
CA THR A 69 -12.44 -11.86 16.67
C THR A 69 -13.45 -12.73 17.44
N SER A 70 -13.61 -12.51 18.75
CA SER A 70 -14.65 -13.17 19.58
C SER A 70 -15.90 -12.31 19.81
N ALA A 71 -15.91 -11.05 19.35
CA ALA A 71 -17.08 -10.19 19.43
C ALA A 71 -18.01 -10.43 18.24
N ASP A 72 -19.31 -10.60 18.53
CA ASP A 72 -20.36 -10.75 17.53
C ASP A 72 -20.29 -9.58 16.50
N PRO A 73 -20.20 -9.83 15.18
CA PRO A 73 -20.00 -8.77 14.18
C PRO A 73 -21.10 -7.70 14.20
N ALA A 74 -22.30 -8.01 14.70
CA ALA A 74 -23.36 -7.03 14.93
C ALA A 74 -23.01 -5.99 16.02
N LEU A 75 -22.24 -6.37 17.04
CA LEU A 75 -21.81 -5.52 18.16
C LEU A 75 -20.47 -4.82 17.88
N ALA A 76 -19.66 -5.36 16.96
CA ALA A 76 -18.37 -4.77 16.57
C ALA A 76 -18.50 -3.36 15.97
N ASN A 77 -19.65 -3.01 15.41
CA ASN A 77 -19.86 -1.72 14.76
C ASN A 77 -20.02 -0.54 15.74
N ASP A 78 -20.52 -0.78 16.96
CA ASP A 78 -20.79 0.30 17.94
C ASP A 78 -19.52 0.69 18.73
N LYS A 79 -18.58 -0.26 18.93
CA LYS A 79 -17.28 0.00 19.56
C LYS A 79 -16.33 0.87 18.71
N ARG A 80 -16.58 1.04 17.39
CA ARG A 80 -15.78 1.90 16.50
C ARG A 80 -15.82 3.39 16.88
N LYS A 81 -16.73 3.81 17.77
CA LYS A 81 -16.78 5.16 18.36
C LYS A 81 -15.84 5.37 19.55
N GLY A 82 -15.21 4.32 20.08
CA GLY A 82 -14.19 4.45 21.10
C GLY A 82 -12.95 5.14 20.52
N LYS A 83 -12.57 6.30 21.08
CA LYS A 83 -11.31 7.00 20.77
C LYS A 83 -10.10 6.16 21.22
N GLY A 84 -9.77 5.12 20.48
CA GLY A 84 -8.39 4.62 20.43
C GLY A 84 -7.49 5.75 19.96
N LYS A 85 -6.31 5.90 20.57
CA LYS A 85 -5.31 6.84 20.07
C LYS A 85 -4.97 6.41 18.64
N VAL A 86 -5.11 7.32 17.67
CA VAL A 86 -4.64 7.07 16.30
C VAL A 86 -3.16 6.69 16.40
N PRO A 87 -2.73 5.52 15.88
CA PRO A 87 -1.33 5.13 15.93
C PRO A 87 -0.50 6.22 15.23
N PRO A 88 0.60 6.71 15.83
CA PRO A 88 1.36 7.80 15.24
C PRO A 88 2.03 7.32 13.96
N ILE A 89 1.66 7.97 12.87
CA ILE A 89 2.16 7.70 11.52
C ILE A 89 3.65 8.05 11.46
N ALA A 90 4.43 7.23 10.75
CA ALA A 90 5.84 7.53 10.48
C ALA A 90 5.97 8.87 9.72
N ASN A 91 6.87 9.73 10.17
CA ASN A 91 7.18 10.98 9.47
C ASN A 91 8.58 10.88 8.83
N GLN A 92 8.99 11.89 8.08
CA GLN A 92 10.26 11.91 7.33
C GLN A 92 11.53 11.72 8.19
N PHE A 93 11.44 11.81 9.53
CA PHE A 93 12.58 11.79 10.45
C PHE A 93 12.43 10.80 11.62
N ALA A 94 11.28 10.14 11.75
CA ALA A 94 10.98 9.24 12.86
C ALA A 94 10.05 8.11 12.43
N LEU A 95 10.42 6.90 12.83
CA LEU A 95 9.56 5.72 12.71
C LEU A 95 8.26 5.94 13.49
N GLY A 96 7.13 5.51 12.92
CA GLY A 96 5.88 5.46 13.68
C GLY A 96 6.00 4.39 14.76
N TYR A 97 5.45 4.63 15.95
CA TYR A 97 5.53 3.67 17.05
C TYR A 97 4.19 3.53 17.77
N THR A 98 3.71 2.29 17.87
CA THR A 98 2.59 1.92 18.71
C THR A 98 2.88 0.61 19.44
N TYR A 99 2.09 0.28 20.45
CA TYR A 99 2.20 -1.01 21.13
C TYR A 99 0.82 -1.55 21.48
N ARG A 100 0.72 -2.87 21.59
CA ARG A 100 -0.50 -3.58 21.94
C ARG A 100 -0.20 -4.73 22.88
N ASP A 101 -0.98 -4.82 23.96
CA ASP A 101 -1.01 -6.00 24.81
C ASP A 101 -1.93 -7.05 24.18
N VAL A 102 -1.39 -8.25 23.95
CA VAL A 102 -2.11 -9.40 23.40
C VAL A 102 -2.62 -10.22 24.58
N LEU A 103 -3.94 -10.41 24.63
CA LEU A 103 -4.61 -11.18 25.67
C LEU A 103 -4.79 -12.65 25.24
N ASP A 104 -4.96 -13.54 26.20
CA ASP A 104 -5.37 -14.92 25.95
C ASP A 104 -6.87 -15.00 25.55
N ALA A 105 -7.34 -16.18 25.17
CA ALA A 105 -8.64 -16.41 24.55
C ALA A 105 -9.84 -16.07 25.47
N ASP A 106 -9.65 -16.06 26.80
CA ASP A 106 -10.63 -15.62 27.80
C ASP A 106 -10.61 -14.10 28.05
N LYS A 107 -9.55 -13.42 27.60
CA LYS A 107 -9.23 -12.00 27.81
C LYS A 107 -8.89 -11.62 29.25
N GLU A 108 -8.56 -12.60 30.10
CA GLU A 108 -8.15 -12.33 31.50
C GLU A 108 -6.63 -12.11 31.59
N ASP A 109 -5.84 -13.03 31.00
CA ASP A 109 -4.38 -12.98 31.03
C ASP A 109 -3.77 -12.24 29.82
N THR A 110 -2.68 -11.50 30.05
CA THR A 110 -1.85 -10.90 28.98
C THR A 110 -0.70 -11.83 28.61
N LEU A 111 -0.68 -12.31 27.38
CA LEU A 111 0.34 -13.24 26.85
C LEU A 111 1.66 -12.54 26.50
N ALA A 112 1.59 -11.37 25.86
CA ALA A 112 2.75 -10.64 25.36
C ALA A 112 2.42 -9.16 25.08
N ARG A 113 3.45 -8.32 25.04
CA ARG A 113 3.37 -6.95 24.50
C ARG A 113 4.02 -6.91 23.12
N VAL A 114 3.25 -6.58 22.10
CA VAL A 114 3.73 -6.38 20.73
C VAL A 114 4.00 -4.88 20.52
N SER A 115 5.26 -4.51 20.34
CA SER A 115 5.70 -3.18 19.90
C SER A 115 5.75 -3.13 18.38
N ALA A 116 4.98 -2.25 17.75
CA ALA A 116 4.95 -2.09 16.30
C ALA A 116 5.65 -0.79 15.87
N TYR A 117 6.68 -0.96 15.04
CA TYR A 117 7.42 0.12 14.39
C TYR A 117 6.95 0.22 12.94
N LEU A 118 6.56 1.41 12.50
CA LEU A 118 5.92 1.68 11.22
C LEU A 118 6.88 2.48 10.32
N LEU A 119 6.98 2.10 9.05
CA LEU A 119 7.74 2.82 8.04
C LEU A 119 7.08 2.68 6.65
N SER A 120 6.56 3.78 6.11
CA SER A 120 5.75 3.77 4.87
C SER A 120 6.58 3.71 3.57
N GLU A 121 7.78 4.28 3.57
CA GLU A 121 8.61 4.45 2.37
C GLU A 121 9.97 3.75 2.53
N PRO A 122 10.49 3.05 1.50
CA PRO A 122 11.76 2.32 1.56
C PRO A 122 12.98 3.27 1.42
N SER A 123 12.97 4.39 2.14
CA SER A 123 14.03 5.40 2.08
C SER A 123 15.25 4.98 2.91
N PRO A 124 16.47 4.95 2.33
CA PRO A 124 17.70 4.61 3.06
C PRO A 124 18.00 5.49 4.27
N SER A 125 17.40 6.69 4.34
CA SER A 125 17.51 7.60 5.49
C SER A 125 16.98 6.99 6.81
N PHE A 126 16.09 5.99 6.75
CA PHE A 126 15.57 5.30 7.93
C PHE A 126 16.42 4.08 8.34
N ALA A 127 17.36 3.61 7.53
CA ALA A 127 18.24 2.48 7.88
C ALA A 127 18.97 2.67 9.24
N PRO A 128 19.51 3.86 9.58
CA PRO A 128 20.12 4.11 10.89
C PRO A 128 19.13 4.08 12.06
N LEU A 129 17.82 4.24 11.81
CA LEU A 129 16.78 4.17 12.84
C LEU A 129 16.33 2.73 13.12
N LEU A 130 16.47 1.84 12.14
CA LEU A 130 16.17 0.41 12.30
C LEU A 130 17.28 -0.33 13.07
N LYS A 131 18.55 0.03 12.84
CA LYS A 131 19.71 -0.63 13.49
C LYS A 131 19.60 -0.71 15.03
N PRO A 132 19.26 0.35 15.79
CA PRO A 132 19.10 0.26 17.25
C PRO A 132 17.95 -0.64 17.75
N LEU A 133 16.99 -0.98 16.89
CA LEU A 133 15.88 -1.88 17.22
C LEU A 133 16.29 -3.36 17.11
N LEU A 134 17.32 -3.65 16.32
CA LEU A 134 17.82 -4.99 16.04
C LEU A 134 19.07 -5.25 16.89
N THR A 135 18.89 -6.09 17.90
CA THR A 135 19.90 -6.46 18.91
C THR A 135 19.87 -7.97 19.11
N PRO A 136 20.90 -8.58 19.74
CA PRO A 136 20.92 -10.03 19.99
C PRO A 136 19.72 -10.52 20.82
N LYS A 137 19.04 -9.63 21.56
CA LYS A 137 17.86 -9.96 22.37
C LYS A 137 16.53 -9.69 21.66
N SER A 138 16.50 -8.79 20.68
CA SER A 138 15.27 -8.41 19.98
C SER A 138 15.09 -9.15 18.66
N VAL A 139 16.17 -9.60 18.00
CA VAL A 139 16.11 -10.34 16.72
C VAL A 139 15.20 -11.58 16.78
N PRO A 140 15.35 -12.52 17.75
CA PRO A 140 14.49 -13.71 17.81
C PRO A 140 13.00 -13.37 18.01
N GLU A 141 12.73 -12.18 18.58
CA GLU A 141 11.40 -11.68 18.94
C GLU A 141 10.84 -10.68 17.92
N THR A 142 11.49 -10.51 16.76
CA THR A 142 11.09 -9.58 15.70
C THR A 142 10.45 -10.31 14.53
N LEU A 143 9.32 -9.79 14.04
CA LEU A 143 8.70 -10.17 12.76
C LEU A 143 8.67 -8.96 11.82
N VAL A 144 9.14 -9.14 10.60
CA VAL A 144 8.95 -8.16 9.52
C VAL A 144 7.59 -8.40 8.85
N VAL A 145 6.79 -7.35 8.69
CA VAL A 145 5.55 -7.36 7.93
C VAL A 145 5.67 -6.36 6.79
N ILE A 146 5.55 -6.81 5.54
CA ILE A 146 5.48 -5.94 4.37
C ILE A 146 4.02 -5.83 3.93
N LEU A 147 3.51 -4.60 3.90
CA LEU A 147 2.17 -4.26 3.46
C LEU A 147 2.16 -3.96 1.96
N MET A 148 1.22 -4.59 1.25
CA MET A 148 0.91 -4.36 -0.16
C MET A 148 -0.59 -4.11 -0.30
N ASP A 149 -1.05 -3.45 -1.36
CA ASP A 149 -2.48 -3.21 -1.60
C ASP A 149 -2.91 -3.73 -2.98
N TRP A 150 -4.05 -4.42 -3.03
CA TRP A 150 -4.75 -4.85 -4.24
C TRP A 150 -5.28 -3.71 -5.12
N SER A 151 -5.08 -2.43 -4.75
CA SER A 151 -5.27 -1.29 -5.67
C SER A 151 -4.24 -1.17 -6.78
N ASP A 152 -3.07 -1.76 -6.61
CA ASP A 152 -1.90 -1.59 -7.46
C ASP A 152 -0.98 -2.84 -7.49
N PRO A 153 -1.52 -4.05 -7.74
CA PRO A 153 -0.79 -5.31 -7.77
C PRO A 153 0.41 -5.35 -8.73
N TRP A 154 0.37 -4.59 -9.82
CA TRP A 154 1.49 -4.44 -10.76
C TRP A 154 2.78 -3.89 -10.11
N THR A 155 2.69 -3.18 -8.99
CA THR A 155 3.88 -2.61 -8.31
C THR A 155 4.56 -3.59 -7.35
N TRP A 156 3.91 -4.72 -7.02
CA TRP A 156 4.25 -5.50 -5.82
C TRP A 156 5.65 -6.08 -5.81
N VAL A 157 6.14 -6.63 -6.92
CA VAL A 157 7.48 -7.23 -6.99
C VAL A 157 8.56 -6.16 -6.88
N ARG A 158 8.37 -4.99 -7.53
CA ARG A 158 9.26 -3.83 -7.38
C ARG A 158 9.32 -3.34 -5.93
N ARG A 159 8.15 -3.19 -5.27
CA ARG A 159 8.08 -2.79 -3.85
C ARG A 159 8.72 -3.82 -2.92
N LEU A 160 8.48 -5.12 -3.15
CA LEU A 160 9.11 -6.18 -2.37
C LEU A 160 10.64 -6.12 -2.48
N ARG A 161 11.16 -5.88 -3.69
CA ARG A 161 12.60 -5.74 -3.97
C ARG A 161 13.19 -4.54 -3.22
N GLU A 162 12.54 -3.38 -3.29
CA GLU A 162 12.96 -2.17 -2.57
C GLU A 162 13.08 -2.44 -1.06
N TRP A 163 12.07 -3.10 -0.45
CA TRP A 163 12.09 -3.45 0.96
C TRP A 163 13.15 -4.51 1.31
N VAL A 164 13.31 -5.55 0.50
CA VAL A 164 14.32 -6.59 0.73
C VAL A 164 15.74 -6.02 0.60
N ARG A 165 16.03 -5.17 -0.40
CA ARG A 165 17.32 -4.48 -0.54
C ARG A 165 17.58 -3.57 0.67
N LEU A 166 16.59 -2.79 1.11
CA LEU A 166 16.72 -1.94 2.30
C LEU A 166 17.02 -2.78 3.55
N LEU A 167 16.27 -3.86 3.80
CA LEU A 167 16.48 -4.77 4.91
C LEU A 167 17.88 -5.39 4.86
N ARG A 168 18.31 -5.95 3.72
CA ARG A 168 19.67 -6.49 3.55
C ARG A 168 20.73 -5.45 3.91
N SER A 169 20.58 -4.19 3.48
CA SER A 169 21.52 -3.12 3.82
C SER A 169 21.62 -2.84 5.33
N VAL A 170 20.48 -2.87 6.05
CA VAL A 170 20.45 -2.69 7.51
C VAL A 170 21.10 -3.88 8.22
N LEU A 171 20.72 -5.09 7.82
CA LEU A 171 21.07 -6.35 8.45
C LEU A 171 22.57 -6.67 8.30
N VAL A 172 23.15 -6.42 7.12
CA VAL A 172 24.61 -6.51 6.91
C VAL A 172 25.39 -5.49 7.77
N SER A 173 24.78 -4.32 8.06
CA SER A 173 25.41 -3.28 8.88
C SER A 173 25.40 -3.55 10.39
N LEU A 174 24.72 -4.61 10.86
CA LEU A 174 24.69 -4.98 12.27
C LEU A 174 26.04 -5.52 12.76
N ASP A 175 26.20 -5.58 14.08
CA ASP A 175 27.33 -6.24 14.75
C ASP A 175 27.29 -7.76 14.59
N ASP A 176 28.45 -8.40 14.78
CA ASP A 176 28.61 -9.83 14.50
C ASP A 176 27.94 -10.71 15.58
N GLU A 177 27.76 -10.21 16.81
CA GLU A 177 26.96 -10.89 17.85
C GLU A 177 25.49 -11.02 17.40
N THR A 178 24.91 -9.93 16.88
CA THR A 178 23.55 -9.94 16.34
C THR A 178 23.43 -10.84 15.11
N LYS A 179 24.44 -10.89 14.23
CA LYS A 179 24.46 -11.79 13.05
C LYS A 179 24.49 -13.27 13.44
N ILE A 180 25.26 -13.66 14.46
CA ILE A 180 25.26 -15.04 14.97
C ILE A 180 23.86 -15.43 15.45
N VAL A 181 23.19 -14.55 16.22
CA VAL A 181 21.81 -14.81 16.66
C VAL A 181 20.82 -14.86 15.49
N MET A 182 21.03 -14.08 14.43
CA MET A 182 20.25 -14.19 13.19
C MET A 182 20.44 -15.57 12.53
N GLU A 183 21.66 -16.08 12.43
CA GLU A 183 21.92 -17.42 11.88
C GLU A 183 21.27 -18.53 12.72
N GLU A 184 21.39 -18.46 14.05
CA GLU A 184 20.70 -19.38 14.97
C GLU A 184 19.18 -19.32 14.82
N THR A 185 18.61 -18.11 14.80
CA THR A 185 17.18 -17.87 14.56
C THR A 185 16.73 -18.51 13.25
N MET A 186 17.52 -18.36 12.18
CA MET A 186 17.21 -18.93 10.87
C MET A 186 17.27 -20.46 10.82
N LEU A 187 18.17 -21.09 11.59
CA LEU A 187 18.20 -22.54 11.75
C LEU A 187 16.95 -23.04 12.47
N GLU A 188 16.58 -22.42 13.60
CA GLU A 188 15.33 -22.75 14.31
C GLU A 188 14.11 -22.58 13.41
N TRP A 189 14.03 -21.48 12.66
CA TRP A 189 12.94 -21.20 11.74
C TRP A 189 12.88 -22.14 10.53
N ARG A 190 14.02 -22.68 10.07
CA ARG A 190 14.05 -23.71 9.03
C ARG A 190 13.39 -25.01 9.50
N ASP A 191 13.61 -25.44 10.74
CA ASP A 191 12.99 -26.66 11.27
C ASP A 191 11.57 -26.44 11.85
N ARG A 192 11.22 -25.18 12.17
CA ARG A 192 9.93 -24.82 12.79
C ARG A 192 8.74 -25.32 11.97
N LYS A 193 7.96 -26.23 12.56
CA LYS A 193 6.78 -26.90 11.97
C LYS A 193 7.07 -27.81 10.76
N ARG A 194 8.31 -27.97 10.31
CA ARG A 194 8.68 -28.89 9.22
C ARG A 194 8.82 -30.32 9.73
N GLY A 195 7.72 -30.90 10.23
CA GLY A 195 7.74 -32.25 10.82
C GLY A 195 6.60 -32.67 11.74
N MET A 196 5.44 -32.00 11.73
CA MET A 196 4.20 -32.58 12.29
C MET A 196 2.96 -31.84 11.76
N ASP A 197 2.28 -32.42 10.78
CA ASP A 197 0.90 -32.05 10.49
C ASP A 197 0.04 -32.44 11.71
N ALA A 198 -0.56 -31.45 12.38
CA ALA A 198 -1.31 -31.65 13.62
C ALA A 198 -2.58 -32.50 13.45
N THR A 199 -2.89 -32.93 12.23
CA THR A 199 -4.03 -33.77 11.84
C THR A 199 -3.75 -35.28 11.96
N ASN A 200 -2.48 -35.73 11.97
CA ASN A 200 -2.13 -37.16 11.98
C ASN A 200 -1.66 -37.71 13.34
N ALA A 201 -1.59 -36.87 14.38
CA ALA A 201 -1.11 -37.27 15.72
C ALA A 201 -2.03 -38.28 16.47
N THR A 202 -3.18 -38.66 15.89
CA THR A 202 -4.14 -39.62 16.48
C THR A 202 -4.05 -41.04 15.91
N ALA A 203 -3.10 -41.33 14.99
CA ALA A 203 -2.99 -42.63 14.33
C ALA A 203 -1.54 -43.13 14.21
N GLY A 204 -0.86 -43.35 15.34
CA GLY A 204 0.47 -43.98 15.36
C GLY A 204 1.20 -43.79 16.69
N GLY A 205 1.13 -44.78 17.57
CA GLY A 205 1.90 -44.77 18.81
C GLY A 205 3.36 -45.23 18.61
N LEU A 206 4.21 -44.81 19.55
CA LEU A 206 5.60 -45.27 19.79
C LEU A 206 6.67 -44.94 18.73
N SER A 207 7.45 -43.88 18.99
CA SER A 207 8.85 -43.78 18.55
C SER A 207 9.76 -43.00 19.54
N ASN A 208 9.83 -43.47 20.79
CA ASN A 208 10.87 -43.03 21.74
C ASN A 208 12.27 -43.60 21.35
N SER A 209 12.84 -43.24 20.19
CA SER A 209 14.28 -43.45 19.88
C SER A 209 14.78 -42.88 18.53
N SER A 210 14.21 -41.81 17.96
CA SER A 210 14.86 -41.09 16.85
C SER A 210 15.01 -39.61 17.19
N GLY A 211 16.18 -39.04 16.91
CA GLY A 211 16.35 -37.58 16.89
C GLY A 211 15.42 -36.92 15.86
N PRO A 212 15.29 -35.59 15.88
CA PRO A 212 14.45 -34.88 14.91
C PRO A 212 14.89 -35.25 13.49
N ILE A 213 13.98 -35.84 12.71
CA ILE A 213 14.23 -36.19 11.31
C ILE A 213 14.10 -34.90 10.51
N THR A 214 15.23 -34.19 10.36
CA THR A 214 15.34 -33.00 9.50
C THR A 214 15.15 -33.42 8.05
N ILE A 215 13.96 -33.20 7.51
CA ILE A 215 13.68 -33.42 6.09
C ILE A 215 14.51 -32.41 5.29
N PRO A 216 15.26 -32.82 4.25
CA PRO A 216 16.05 -31.89 3.45
C PRO A 216 15.13 -30.85 2.79
N LEU A 217 15.61 -29.61 2.71
CA LEU A 217 14.90 -28.48 2.12
C LEU A 217 14.62 -28.75 0.64
N GLY A 218 13.42 -28.35 0.18
CA GLY A 218 13.08 -28.35 -1.24
C GLY A 218 13.83 -27.26 -2.02
N PRO A 219 13.83 -27.33 -3.37
CA PRO A 219 14.40 -26.26 -4.19
C PRO A 219 13.67 -24.93 -3.92
N GLY A 220 14.42 -23.84 -3.78
CA GLY A 220 13.87 -22.53 -3.46
C GLY A 220 13.51 -22.32 -1.99
N GLU A 221 13.63 -23.31 -1.10
CA GLU A 221 13.25 -23.17 0.30
C GLU A 221 14.40 -22.59 1.15
N TRP A 222 14.27 -21.34 1.58
CA TRP A 222 15.24 -20.62 2.43
C TRP A 222 16.61 -20.32 1.79
N ASP A 223 16.69 -20.27 0.45
CA ASP A 223 17.86 -19.85 -0.32
C ASP A 223 18.37 -18.43 0.07
N GLU A 224 17.45 -17.49 0.28
CA GLU A 224 17.71 -16.06 0.50
C GLU A 224 17.21 -15.61 1.88
N GLY A 225 17.49 -16.41 2.89
CA GLY A 225 17.08 -16.15 4.27
C GLY A 225 17.64 -14.83 4.83
N LEU A 226 16.77 -13.94 5.32
CA LEU A 226 17.17 -12.59 5.75
C LEU A 226 17.76 -12.51 7.17
N GLY A 227 17.63 -13.54 8.01
CA GLY A 227 18.03 -13.49 9.43
C GLY A 227 16.91 -13.14 10.41
N ILE A 228 15.78 -12.64 9.90
CA ILE A 228 14.56 -12.30 10.66
C ILE A 228 13.36 -12.84 9.87
N PRO A 229 12.35 -13.45 10.51
CA PRO A 229 11.16 -13.94 9.81
C PRO A 229 10.36 -12.81 9.16
N MET A 230 9.72 -13.13 8.03
CA MET A 230 8.96 -12.18 7.21
C MET A 230 7.54 -12.66 6.90
N CYS A 231 6.61 -11.72 6.82
CA CYS A 231 5.22 -11.91 6.42
C CYS A 231 4.86 -10.83 5.39
N VAL A 232 4.23 -11.22 4.28
CA VAL A 232 3.65 -10.29 3.31
C VAL A 232 2.14 -10.29 3.46
N VAL A 233 1.57 -9.10 3.63
CA VAL A 233 0.13 -8.88 3.85
C VAL A 233 -0.39 -8.05 2.68
N CYS A 234 -1.16 -8.68 1.80
CA CYS A 234 -1.86 -7.99 0.72
C CYS A 234 -3.23 -7.53 1.23
N GLN A 235 -3.40 -6.22 1.38
CA GLN A 235 -4.62 -5.57 1.86
C GLN A 235 -5.62 -5.34 0.74
N GLY A 236 -6.89 -5.13 1.09
CA GLY A 236 -7.93 -4.76 0.14
C GLY A 236 -8.33 -5.87 -0.85
N ALA A 237 -8.28 -7.15 -0.46
CA ALA A 237 -8.61 -8.26 -1.37
C ALA A 237 -10.06 -8.25 -1.91
N ASP A 238 -10.95 -7.42 -1.34
CA ASP A 238 -12.27 -7.09 -1.92
C ASP A 238 -12.18 -6.32 -3.26
N LYS A 239 -11.01 -5.77 -3.59
CA LYS A 239 -10.72 -5.11 -4.87
C LYS A 239 -10.50 -6.11 -6.02
N ILE A 240 -10.24 -7.40 -5.74
CA ILE A 240 -10.10 -8.46 -6.77
C ILE A 240 -11.34 -8.52 -7.67
N GLU A 241 -12.55 -8.50 -7.07
CA GLU A 241 -13.82 -8.50 -7.82
C GLU A 241 -14.01 -7.22 -8.67
N LYS A 242 -13.39 -6.11 -8.28
CA LYS A 242 -13.41 -4.84 -9.04
C LYS A 242 -12.42 -4.91 -10.22
N LEU A 243 -11.23 -5.47 -10.03
CA LEU A 243 -10.25 -5.69 -11.12
C LEU A 243 -10.82 -6.59 -12.22
N GLU A 244 -11.54 -7.65 -11.85
CA GLU A 244 -12.24 -8.54 -12.80
C GLU A 244 -13.33 -7.79 -13.59
N LYS A 245 -14.19 -7.02 -12.92
CA LYS A 245 -15.35 -6.35 -13.54
C LYS A 245 -14.99 -5.08 -14.32
N ASP A 246 -14.16 -4.22 -13.74
CA ASP A 246 -13.92 -2.86 -14.24
C ASP A 246 -12.70 -2.81 -15.18
N HIS A 247 -11.76 -3.76 -15.04
CA HIS A 247 -10.51 -3.82 -15.81
C HIS A 247 -10.33 -5.12 -16.61
N GLY A 248 -11.33 -6.01 -16.61
CA GLY A 248 -11.34 -7.21 -17.45
C GLY A 248 -10.28 -8.25 -17.07
N TRP A 249 -9.80 -8.24 -15.83
CA TRP A 249 -8.87 -9.26 -15.35
C TRP A 249 -9.53 -10.64 -15.30
N HIS A 250 -8.74 -11.70 -15.48
CA HIS A 250 -9.18 -13.09 -15.45
C HIS A 250 -8.41 -13.87 -14.38
N GLU A 251 -8.84 -15.10 -14.12
CA GLU A 251 -8.19 -15.96 -13.13
C GLU A 251 -6.70 -16.20 -13.45
N GLU A 252 -6.32 -16.13 -14.72
CA GLU A 252 -4.94 -16.30 -15.20
C GLU A 252 -3.97 -15.29 -14.59
N GLN A 253 -4.38 -14.01 -14.47
CA GLN A 253 -3.57 -12.97 -13.85
C GLN A 253 -3.48 -13.14 -12.34
N PHE A 254 -4.57 -13.57 -11.68
CA PHE A 254 -4.60 -13.82 -10.24
C PHE A 254 -3.74 -15.04 -9.86
N ASP A 255 -3.84 -16.13 -10.63
CA ASP A 255 -2.99 -17.32 -10.54
C ASP A 255 -1.51 -16.95 -10.70
N PHE A 256 -1.18 -16.18 -11.75
CA PHE A 256 0.19 -15.74 -12.01
C PHE A 256 0.76 -14.94 -10.84
N ILE A 257 0.04 -13.95 -10.32
CA ILE A 257 0.45 -13.16 -9.14
C ILE A 257 0.71 -14.07 -7.95
N LEU A 258 -0.20 -15.03 -7.69
CA LEU A 258 -0.09 -15.97 -6.58
C LEU A 258 1.12 -16.90 -6.74
N GLN A 259 1.36 -17.45 -7.94
CA GLN A 259 2.53 -18.29 -8.22
C GLN A 259 3.84 -17.50 -8.10
N PHE A 260 3.87 -16.26 -8.60
CA PHE A 260 5.04 -15.39 -8.58
C PHE A 260 5.44 -14.99 -7.16
N LEU A 261 4.49 -14.48 -6.37
CA LEU A 261 4.72 -14.16 -4.96
C LEU A 261 5.14 -15.39 -4.16
N ARG A 262 4.45 -16.52 -4.31
CA ARG A 262 4.80 -17.75 -3.58
C ARG A 262 6.21 -18.23 -3.90
N THR A 263 6.63 -18.18 -5.17
CA THR A 263 7.99 -18.56 -5.60
C THR A 263 9.05 -17.69 -4.93
N ILE A 264 8.85 -16.37 -4.91
CA ILE A 264 9.78 -15.43 -4.26
C ILE A 264 9.81 -15.60 -2.74
N LEU A 265 8.64 -15.69 -2.11
CA LEU A 265 8.53 -15.74 -0.65
C LEU A 265 9.05 -17.06 -0.06
N LEU A 266 9.02 -18.15 -0.84
CA LEU A 266 9.65 -19.42 -0.48
C LEU A 266 11.16 -19.26 -0.21
N LYS A 267 11.85 -18.43 -1.00
CA LYS A 267 13.30 -18.18 -0.86
C LYS A 267 13.65 -17.50 0.46
N HIS A 268 12.74 -16.69 0.98
CA HIS A 268 12.88 -16.01 2.25
C HIS A 268 12.29 -16.78 3.44
N GLY A 269 11.64 -17.94 3.20
CA GLY A 269 10.88 -18.65 4.22
C GLY A 269 9.64 -17.90 4.73
N ALA A 270 9.18 -16.91 3.98
CA ALA A 270 8.17 -15.96 4.39
C ALA A 270 6.75 -16.55 4.32
N SER A 271 5.82 -15.90 5.03
CA SER A 271 4.39 -16.18 4.93
C SER A 271 3.68 -15.16 4.04
N LEU A 272 2.58 -15.57 3.41
CA LEU A 272 1.71 -14.70 2.60
C LEU A 272 0.28 -14.78 3.11
N ILE A 273 -0.39 -13.63 3.24
CA ILE A 273 -1.81 -13.56 3.57
C ILE A 273 -2.50 -12.46 2.78
N TYR A 274 -3.68 -12.76 2.24
CA TYR A 274 -4.59 -11.76 1.70
C TYR A 274 -5.62 -11.40 2.75
N THR A 275 -5.87 -10.10 2.89
CA THR A 275 -6.72 -9.56 3.95
C THR A 275 -7.83 -8.69 3.36
N THR A 276 -9.01 -8.84 3.96
CA THR A 276 -10.13 -7.92 3.84
C THR A 276 -10.46 -7.40 5.23
N PRO A 277 -11.15 -6.23 5.36
CA PRO A 277 -11.52 -5.65 6.66
C PRO A 277 -12.34 -6.55 7.59
N PHE A 278 -12.81 -7.70 7.11
CA PHE A 278 -13.65 -8.64 7.85
C PHE A 278 -12.93 -9.95 8.24
N LEU A 279 -11.70 -10.20 7.75
CA LEU A 279 -10.96 -11.46 7.93
C LEU A 279 -9.83 -11.38 8.99
N ALA A 280 -10.11 -10.73 10.12
CA ALA A 280 -9.11 -10.45 11.15
C ALA A 280 -8.46 -11.70 11.79
N GLY A 281 -9.23 -12.76 12.03
CA GLY A 281 -8.77 -13.94 12.78
C GLY A 281 -7.57 -14.65 12.15
N SER A 282 -7.56 -14.80 10.82
CA SER A 282 -6.45 -15.43 10.10
C SER A 282 -5.15 -14.63 10.21
N LEU A 283 -5.24 -13.29 10.15
CA LEU A 283 -4.09 -12.40 10.30
C LEU A 283 -3.52 -12.46 11.73
N GLN A 284 -4.39 -12.39 12.74
CA GLN A 284 -4.01 -12.50 14.15
C GLN A 284 -3.30 -13.83 14.43
N GLY A 285 -3.93 -14.96 14.07
CA GLY A 285 -3.34 -16.28 14.27
C GLY A 285 -1.97 -16.41 13.59
N LEU A 286 -1.81 -15.87 12.37
CA LEU A 286 -0.55 -15.91 11.64
C LEU A 286 0.53 -15.07 12.35
N VAL A 287 0.26 -13.81 12.65
CA VAL A 287 1.22 -12.90 13.30
C VAL A 287 1.58 -13.38 14.71
N HIS A 288 0.60 -13.77 15.52
CA HIS A 288 0.82 -14.33 16.86
C HIS A 288 1.67 -15.61 16.79
N SER A 289 1.30 -16.56 15.92
CA SER A 289 2.08 -17.80 15.77
C SER A 289 3.49 -17.54 15.26
N SER A 290 3.70 -16.54 14.42
CA SER A 290 5.03 -16.18 13.91
C SER A 290 5.89 -15.60 15.05
N LEU A 291 5.36 -14.66 15.83
CA LEU A 291 6.00 -14.10 17.04
C LEU A 291 6.13 -15.10 18.21
N GLY A 292 5.75 -16.38 18.04
CA GLY A 292 5.78 -17.38 19.11
C GLY A 292 4.83 -17.08 20.28
N ILE A 293 3.81 -16.25 20.04
CA ILE A 293 2.73 -15.99 21.00
C ILE A 293 1.74 -17.15 20.86
N HIS A 294 1.54 -17.88 21.96
CA HIS A 294 0.67 -19.04 22.00
C HIS A 294 -0.35 -18.88 23.14
N SER A 295 -1.63 -19.02 22.79
CA SER A 295 -2.73 -19.08 23.76
C SER A 295 -2.56 -20.33 24.62
N LEU A 296 -2.73 -20.18 25.94
CA LEU A 296 -2.68 -21.30 26.89
C LEU A 296 -3.99 -22.10 26.87
N LEU A 297 -5.06 -21.51 26.33
CA LEU A 297 -6.42 -22.04 26.34
C LEU A 297 -6.86 -22.60 24.98
N LYS A 298 -6.36 -22.03 23.88
CA LYS A 298 -6.79 -22.36 22.51
C LYS A 298 -5.58 -22.71 21.64
N LYS A 299 -5.45 -23.98 21.28
CA LYS A 299 -4.48 -24.43 20.25
C LYS A 299 -5.00 -24.07 18.85
N GLU A 300 -4.75 -22.84 18.43
CA GLU A 300 -5.17 -22.34 17.12
C GLU A 300 -4.27 -22.88 16.00
N SER A 301 -4.84 -23.66 15.08
CA SER A 301 -4.15 -24.18 13.90
C SER A 301 -4.41 -23.30 12.69
N LEU A 302 -3.34 -22.83 12.02
CA LEU A 302 -3.45 -22.10 10.77
C LEU A 302 -3.90 -23.01 9.64
N LYS A 303 -5.13 -22.81 9.14
CA LYS A 303 -5.63 -23.50 7.96
C LYS A 303 -5.16 -22.77 6.71
N HIS A 304 -4.16 -23.32 6.03
CA HIS A 304 -3.70 -22.81 4.73
C HIS A 304 -4.85 -22.74 3.72
N ASN A 305 -4.78 -21.78 2.80
CA ASN A 305 -5.71 -21.64 1.69
C ASN A 305 -4.98 -21.07 0.48
N VAL A 306 -5.10 -21.74 -0.65
CA VAL A 306 -4.57 -21.30 -1.94
C VAL A 306 -5.61 -21.45 -3.07
N ILE A 307 -6.89 -21.61 -2.69
CA ILE A 307 -8.00 -21.91 -3.59
C ILE A 307 -8.97 -20.72 -3.64
N ASP A 308 -9.39 -20.19 -2.49
CA ASP A 308 -10.23 -18.99 -2.49
C ASP A 308 -9.36 -17.74 -2.74
N ARG A 309 -9.42 -17.18 -3.95
CA ARG A 309 -8.60 -16.03 -4.39
C ARG A 309 -8.67 -14.81 -3.48
N ASP A 310 -9.76 -14.60 -2.74
CA ASP A 310 -9.93 -13.48 -1.80
C ASP A 310 -9.47 -13.79 -0.36
N LYS A 311 -9.09 -15.05 -0.05
CA LYS A 311 -8.74 -15.54 1.29
C LYS A 311 -7.48 -16.40 1.31
N ILE A 312 -6.50 -16.06 0.48
CA ILE A 312 -5.20 -16.75 0.44
C ILE A 312 -4.50 -16.64 1.81
N LEU A 313 -4.02 -17.78 2.30
CA LEU A 313 -3.18 -17.90 3.48
C LEU A 313 -2.13 -19.00 3.26
N VAL A 314 -0.86 -18.58 3.17
CA VAL A 314 0.31 -19.45 3.04
C VAL A 314 1.18 -19.26 4.29
N PRO A 315 1.07 -20.16 5.29
CA PRO A 315 1.96 -20.14 6.45
C PRO A 315 3.41 -20.42 6.07
N ALA A 316 4.37 -19.88 6.82
CA ALA A 316 5.78 -20.22 6.68
C ALA A 316 6.00 -21.75 6.79
N ASN A 317 6.92 -22.27 5.98
CA ASN A 317 7.25 -23.70 5.85
C ASN A 317 6.10 -24.64 5.38
N TRP A 318 4.95 -24.12 4.95
CA TRP A 318 3.91 -24.95 4.32
C TRP A 318 4.15 -25.18 2.82
N ASP A 319 4.67 -24.18 2.11
CA ASP A 319 4.71 -24.19 0.65
C ASP A 319 5.90 -24.98 0.07
N SER A 320 5.87 -25.30 -1.22
CA SER A 320 7.00 -25.86 -1.98
C SER A 320 6.75 -25.79 -3.49
N TRP A 321 7.80 -25.85 -4.33
CA TRP A 321 7.67 -25.80 -5.80
C TRP A 321 6.62 -26.77 -6.37
N GLY A 322 6.50 -27.97 -5.79
CA GLY A 322 5.46 -28.94 -6.19
C GLY A 322 4.02 -28.40 -6.00
N LYS A 323 3.76 -27.64 -4.93
CA LYS A 323 2.43 -27.03 -4.67
C LYS A 323 2.18 -25.76 -5.49
N ILE A 324 3.23 -25.05 -5.90
CA ILE A 324 3.12 -23.84 -6.72
C ILE A 324 2.85 -24.22 -8.19
N ARG A 325 3.55 -25.24 -8.70
CA ARG A 325 3.41 -25.73 -10.08
C ARG A 325 2.01 -26.24 -10.43
N ILE A 326 1.26 -26.73 -9.44
CA ILE A 326 -0.08 -27.34 -9.65
C ILE A 326 -1.18 -26.29 -9.86
N ILE A 327 -0.99 -25.03 -9.46
CA ILE A 327 -2.03 -23.99 -9.67
C ILE A 327 -2.32 -23.84 -11.15
N ARG A 328 -1.26 -23.63 -11.95
CA ARG A 328 -1.35 -23.37 -13.38
C ARG A 328 -0.09 -23.84 -14.10
N GLU A 329 -0.26 -24.52 -15.23
CA GLU A 329 0.82 -24.96 -16.09
C GLU A 329 1.48 -23.79 -16.84
N GLY A 330 2.73 -23.97 -17.28
CA GLY A 330 3.48 -22.96 -18.04
C GLY A 330 4.22 -21.91 -17.21
N PHE A 331 4.06 -21.89 -15.88
CA PHE A 331 4.80 -20.95 -15.01
C PHE A 331 6.26 -21.38 -14.76
N ASP A 332 7.21 -20.53 -15.14
CA ASP A 332 8.65 -20.75 -14.93
C ASP A 332 9.11 -20.30 -13.53
N MET A 333 8.94 -21.20 -12.54
CA MET A 333 9.44 -20.98 -11.18
C MET A 333 10.97 -20.89 -11.09
N GLU A 334 11.71 -21.54 -12.01
CA GLU A 334 13.17 -21.65 -11.89
C GLU A 334 13.85 -20.37 -12.40
N GLY A 335 13.39 -19.84 -13.54
CA GLY A 335 13.74 -18.51 -14.03
C GLY A 335 13.38 -17.43 -13.00
N VAL A 336 12.14 -17.40 -12.50
CA VAL A 336 11.70 -16.41 -11.48
C VAL A 336 12.51 -16.51 -10.18
N SER A 337 12.79 -17.72 -9.69
CA SER A 337 13.64 -17.93 -8.51
C SER A 337 15.07 -17.39 -8.72
N THR A 338 15.66 -17.67 -9.89
CA THR A 338 17.04 -17.28 -10.22
C THR A 338 17.14 -15.77 -10.42
N ALA A 339 16.24 -15.20 -11.22
CA ALA A 339 16.16 -13.75 -11.46
C ALA A 339 15.97 -12.97 -10.14
N TRP A 340 15.13 -13.47 -9.22
CA TRP A 340 14.97 -12.83 -7.90
C TRP A 340 16.26 -12.84 -7.07
N SER A 341 17.00 -13.95 -7.05
CA SER A 341 18.29 -14.02 -6.34
C SER A 341 19.32 -13.04 -6.89
N ILE A 342 19.33 -12.77 -8.20
CA ILE A 342 20.18 -11.74 -8.80
C ILE A 342 19.68 -10.34 -8.37
N GLU A 343 18.39 -10.11 -8.52
CA GLU A 343 17.78 -8.79 -8.36
C GLU A 343 17.83 -8.22 -6.93
N ILE A 344 17.93 -9.05 -5.89
CA ILE A 344 18.03 -8.56 -4.50
C ILE A 344 19.46 -8.27 -4.00
N GLN A 345 20.49 -8.44 -4.83
CA GLN A 345 21.88 -8.21 -4.40
C GLN A 345 22.32 -6.73 -4.46
N ASP A 346 21.74 -5.94 -5.36
CA ASP A 346 22.10 -4.53 -5.50
C ASP A 346 21.74 -3.71 -4.24
N PRO A 347 22.47 -2.61 -3.97
CA PRO A 347 22.11 -1.70 -2.90
C PRO A 347 20.74 -1.04 -3.12
N PRO A 348 20.11 -0.49 -2.05
CA PRO A 348 18.90 0.32 -2.17
C PRO A 348 19.11 1.50 -3.13
N GLU A 349 18.18 1.69 -4.06
CA GLU A 349 18.22 2.80 -5.01
C GLU A 349 18.06 4.14 -4.28
N SER A 350 18.89 5.13 -4.60
CA SER A 350 18.74 6.46 -4.01
C SER A 350 17.72 7.29 -4.81
N ILE A 351 16.76 7.89 -4.10
CA ILE A 351 15.68 8.72 -4.67
C ILE A 351 16.23 9.91 -5.49
N TYR A 352 17.51 10.27 -5.30
CA TYR A 352 18.19 11.38 -5.97
C TYR A 352 18.94 11.00 -7.25
N GLN A 353 19.08 9.71 -7.60
CA GLN A 353 19.79 9.29 -8.83
C GLN A 353 18.91 9.20 -10.07
N THR A 354 17.58 9.20 -9.90
CA THR A 354 16.58 8.97 -10.96
C THR A 354 16.65 9.96 -12.12
N THR A 355 17.26 11.14 -11.95
CA THR A 355 17.36 12.16 -13.02
C THR A 355 18.58 12.00 -13.94
N ASN A 356 19.66 11.34 -13.48
CA ASN A 356 20.94 11.35 -14.21
C ASN A 356 21.44 9.95 -14.60
N SER A 357 21.04 8.88 -13.91
CA SER A 357 21.51 7.51 -14.22
C SER A 357 20.67 6.78 -15.28
N ALA A 358 19.53 7.34 -15.68
CA ALA A 358 18.62 6.72 -16.64
C ALA A 358 19.15 6.69 -18.10
N GLN A 359 20.19 7.47 -18.44
CA GLN A 359 20.74 7.52 -19.80
C GLN A 359 22.08 6.78 -19.99
N GLU A 360 22.81 6.44 -18.91
CA GLU A 360 24.13 5.79 -19.03
C GLU A 360 24.12 4.28 -18.69
N ASN A 361 23.11 3.76 -17.99
CA ASN A 361 23.03 2.35 -17.62
C ASN A 361 22.16 1.45 -18.55
N GLU A 362 21.45 2.00 -19.54
CA GLU A 362 20.64 1.18 -20.48
C GLU A 362 21.50 0.40 -21.51
N HIS A 363 22.80 0.70 -21.63
CA HIS A 363 23.69 0.08 -22.63
C HIS A 363 24.73 -0.90 -22.06
N GLY A 364 24.55 -1.39 -20.84
CA GLY A 364 25.44 -2.38 -20.22
C GLY A 364 24.70 -3.48 -19.46
N LEU A 365 24.69 -4.70 -20.01
CA LEU A 365 24.29 -5.97 -19.36
C LEU A 365 22.78 -6.25 -19.14
N ALA A 366 21.91 -5.73 -20.00
CA ALA A 366 20.57 -6.31 -20.19
C ALA A 366 20.61 -7.38 -21.31
N GLU A 367 21.02 -8.61 -20.98
CA GLU A 367 20.59 -9.79 -21.77
C GLU A 367 19.12 -10.09 -21.44
N ASP A 368 18.36 -10.49 -22.47
CA ASP A 368 16.91 -10.70 -22.48
C ASP A 368 16.36 -11.42 -21.23
N GLY A 369 15.33 -10.84 -20.60
CA GLY A 369 14.46 -11.55 -19.65
C GLY A 369 15.03 -11.86 -18.26
N THR A 370 16.12 -11.21 -17.84
CA THR A 370 16.87 -11.57 -16.61
C THR A 370 16.35 -10.95 -15.30
N SER A 371 15.41 -10.00 -15.30
CA SER A 371 14.85 -9.36 -14.10
C SER A 371 13.45 -9.88 -13.75
N ALA A 372 13.25 -10.27 -12.49
CA ALA A 372 11.97 -10.75 -11.99
C ALA A 372 10.92 -9.64 -11.93
N VAL A 373 11.29 -8.41 -11.56
CA VAL A 373 10.41 -7.24 -11.65
C VAL A 373 9.92 -7.04 -13.09
N THR A 374 10.84 -7.06 -14.07
CA THR A 374 10.47 -6.88 -15.48
C THR A 374 9.53 -7.98 -15.98
N THR A 375 9.81 -9.26 -15.70
CA THR A 375 8.92 -10.38 -16.07
C THR A 375 7.52 -10.25 -15.45
N PHE A 376 7.43 -9.80 -14.20
CA PHE A 376 6.16 -9.59 -13.51
C PHE A 376 5.37 -8.43 -14.13
N GLU A 377 5.99 -7.28 -14.34
CA GLU A 377 5.34 -6.06 -14.87
C GLU A 377 4.99 -6.18 -16.36
N GLN A 378 5.71 -7.01 -17.13
CA GLN A 378 5.34 -7.41 -18.49
C GLN A 378 4.12 -8.35 -18.55
N THR A 379 3.73 -8.96 -17.43
CA THR A 379 2.55 -9.83 -17.36
C THR A 379 1.36 -9.13 -16.69
N ILE A 380 1.65 -8.30 -15.69
CA ILE A 380 0.67 -7.61 -14.85
C ILE A 380 0.81 -6.09 -15.05
N TYR A 381 0.01 -5.56 -15.98
CA TYR A 381 0.02 -4.15 -16.38
C TYR A 381 -0.84 -3.25 -15.47
N ASP A 382 -0.53 -1.95 -15.46
CA ASP A 382 -1.35 -0.90 -14.82
C ASP A 382 -2.57 -0.54 -15.70
N PRO A 383 -3.82 -0.81 -15.27
CA PRO A 383 -5.02 -0.49 -16.05
C PRO A 383 -5.21 1.01 -16.30
N LYS A 384 -4.60 1.89 -15.50
CA LYS A 384 -4.72 3.34 -15.66
C LYS A 384 -3.93 3.84 -16.86
N GLN A 385 -2.77 3.23 -17.14
CA GLN A 385 -1.92 3.60 -18.28
C GLN A 385 -2.63 3.33 -19.61
N GLY A 386 -3.44 2.27 -19.70
CA GLY A 386 -4.22 1.92 -20.89
C GLY A 386 -5.37 2.86 -21.26
N THR A 387 -5.67 3.89 -20.45
CA THR A 387 -6.74 4.87 -20.76
C THR A 387 -6.29 6.04 -21.64
N VAL A 388 -4.99 6.17 -21.92
CA VAL A 388 -4.46 7.08 -22.95
C VAL A 388 -4.29 6.29 -24.25
N GLY A 389 -4.85 6.82 -25.35
CA GLY A 389 -5.07 6.07 -26.59
C GLY A 389 -3.85 5.30 -27.11
N ALA A 390 -4.02 3.99 -27.31
CA ALA A 390 -2.97 3.07 -27.69
C ALA A 390 -2.31 3.43 -29.04
N ASN A 391 -1.12 4.02 -28.98
CA ASN A 391 -0.17 4.08 -30.07
C ASN A 391 1.07 3.26 -29.65
N PRO A 392 1.29 2.05 -30.19
CA PRO A 392 2.19 1.04 -29.60
C PRO A 392 3.70 1.36 -29.67
N ASN A 393 4.09 2.52 -30.19
CA ASN A 393 5.49 2.96 -30.31
C ASN A 393 5.89 4.06 -29.31
N SER A 394 5.07 4.34 -28.28
CA SER A 394 5.33 5.40 -27.30
C SER A 394 5.75 4.84 -25.93
N ASN A 395 6.94 4.24 -25.86
CA ASN A 395 7.61 3.97 -24.57
C ASN A 395 8.12 5.28 -23.96
N SER A 396 7.21 6.11 -23.46
CA SER A 396 7.56 7.25 -22.62
C SER A 396 6.50 7.45 -21.53
N THR A 397 6.93 7.35 -20.28
CA THR A 397 6.16 7.76 -19.09
C THR A 397 6.10 9.28 -18.93
N LYS A 398 6.24 10.02 -20.05
CA LYS A 398 6.43 11.46 -20.10
C LYS A 398 5.15 12.12 -20.60
N ILE A 399 4.30 12.52 -19.64
CA ILE A 399 3.09 13.33 -19.90
C ILE A 399 3.47 14.75 -20.37
N GLU A 400 4.72 15.15 -20.15
CA GLU A 400 5.30 16.38 -20.69
C GLU A 400 5.57 16.23 -22.19
N ILE A 401 4.66 16.77 -22.98
CA ILE A 401 4.99 17.19 -24.35
C ILE A 401 6.11 18.22 -24.21
N GLU A 402 7.32 17.87 -24.63
CA GLU A 402 8.40 18.85 -24.79
C GLU A 402 7.97 19.86 -25.86
N SER A 403 7.49 21.02 -25.41
CA SER A 403 7.30 22.17 -26.28
C SER A 403 8.66 22.54 -26.87
N THR A 404 8.77 22.52 -28.20
CA THR A 404 9.92 23.12 -28.90
C THR A 404 10.21 24.51 -28.36
N ASP A 405 11.49 24.86 -28.21
CA ASP A 405 11.85 26.19 -27.73
C ASP A 405 11.18 27.28 -28.57
N LEU A 406 10.78 28.36 -27.90
CA LEU A 406 10.01 29.42 -28.54
C LEU A 406 10.81 30.10 -29.66
N GLN A 407 12.14 30.22 -29.53
CA GLN A 407 12.94 30.82 -30.59
C GLN A 407 13.07 29.90 -31.80
N ASP A 408 13.26 28.60 -31.59
CA ASP A 408 13.28 27.62 -32.68
C ASP A 408 11.93 27.52 -33.40
N PHE A 409 10.82 27.59 -32.65
CA PHE A 409 9.48 27.66 -33.23
C PHE A 409 9.28 28.94 -34.07
N PHE A 410 9.62 30.11 -33.53
CA PHE A 410 9.48 31.37 -34.27
C PHE A 410 10.43 31.47 -35.48
N ALA A 411 11.65 30.94 -35.39
CA ALA A 411 12.58 30.88 -36.52
C ALA A 411 12.02 30.01 -37.66
N ASN A 412 11.48 28.83 -37.33
CA ASN A 412 10.82 27.97 -38.32
C ASN A 412 9.58 28.65 -38.94
N GLN A 413 8.75 29.31 -38.13
CA GLN A 413 7.57 30.01 -38.63
C GLN A 413 7.91 31.25 -39.48
N ALA A 414 9.02 31.94 -39.18
CA ALA A 414 9.53 33.05 -40.00
C ALA A 414 9.96 32.58 -41.40
N ASN A 415 10.69 31.46 -41.49
CA ASN A 415 11.07 30.86 -42.76
C ASN A 415 9.85 30.47 -43.61
N ILE A 416 8.79 29.93 -42.99
CA ILE A 416 7.53 29.61 -43.66
C ILE A 416 6.84 30.88 -44.18
N LEU A 417 6.84 31.96 -43.40
CA LEU A 417 6.28 33.25 -43.83
C LEU A 417 7.07 33.90 -44.97
N GLU A 418 8.40 33.78 -45.00
CA GLU A 418 9.20 34.25 -46.15
C GLU A 418 8.93 33.44 -47.42
N ASP A 419 8.79 32.11 -47.32
CA ASP A 419 8.45 31.24 -48.45
C ASP A 419 7.03 31.49 -48.97
N LEU A 420 6.05 31.73 -48.08
CA LEU A 420 4.69 32.15 -48.47
C LEU A 420 4.71 33.53 -49.14
N LYS A 421 5.39 34.52 -48.56
CA LYS A 421 5.54 35.84 -49.17
C LYS A 421 6.22 35.76 -50.54
N ALA A 422 7.24 34.92 -50.70
CA ALA A 422 7.91 34.69 -51.96
C ALA A 422 7.05 33.93 -53.00
N ARG A 423 5.98 33.23 -52.57
CA ARG A 423 4.93 32.72 -53.47
C ARG A 423 3.97 33.85 -53.86
N ASP A 424 3.46 34.61 -52.90
CA ASP A 424 2.53 35.73 -53.15
C ASP A 424 3.16 36.77 -54.09
N ASP A 425 4.43 37.15 -53.88
CA ASP A 425 5.17 38.06 -54.76
C ASP A 425 5.36 37.47 -56.18
N LYS A 426 5.45 36.14 -56.32
CA LYS A 426 5.48 35.46 -57.63
C LYS A 426 4.11 35.38 -58.30
N GLU A 427 3.04 35.20 -57.55
CA GLU A 427 1.68 35.26 -58.08
C GLU A 427 1.34 36.70 -58.51
N HIS A 428 1.69 37.70 -57.70
CA HIS A 428 1.53 39.12 -58.04
C HIS A 428 2.35 39.58 -59.25
N THR A 429 3.50 38.95 -59.53
CA THR A 429 4.30 39.27 -60.73
C THR A 429 3.91 38.46 -61.97
N THR A 430 3.14 37.36 -61.81
CA THR A 430 2.62 36.57 -62.95
C THR A 430 1.19 36.95 -63.34
N GLN A 431 0.40 37.52 -62.43
CA GLN A 431 -0.88 38.14 -62.74
C GLN A 431 -0.67 39.56 -63.28
N GLN A 432 -0.85 39.75 -64.59
CA GLN A 432 -0.98 41.11 -65.15
C GLN A 432 -2.19 41.81 -64.54
N ALA A 433 -1.97 43.01 -63.99
CA ALA A 433 -3.05 43.83 -63.45
C ALA A 433 -4.13 44.07 -64.52
N PRO A 434 -5.42 43.80 -64.23
CA PRO A 434 -6.49 44.06 -65.18
C PRO A 434 -6.56 45.58 -65.43
N GLN A 435 -6.58 45.98 -66.70
CA GLN A 435 -6.82 47.37 -67.08
C GLN A 435 -8.25 47.75 -66.71
N LEU A 436 -8.41 48.44 -65.58
CA LEU A 436 -9.63 49.12 -65.22
C LEU A 436 -9.72 50.44 -66.01
N GLU A 437 -10.57 50.48 -67.02
CA GLU A 437 -10.93 51.73 -67.71
C GLU A 437 -11.61 52.68 -66.72
N MET A 438 -10.97 53.82 -66.46
CA MET A 438 -11.50 54.89 -65.62
C MET A 438 -12.67 55.61 -66.32
N SER A 439 -13.90 55.22 -66.01
CA SER A 439 -15.08 56.04 -66.26
C SER A 439 -15.36 56.97 -65.06
N PRO A 440 -15.59 58.28 -65.25
CA PRO A 440 -15.77 59.21 -64.14
C PRO A 440 -17.22 59.29 -63.65
N MET A 441 -17.34 59.49 -62.33
CA MET A 441 -18.55 59.87 -61.57
C MET A 441 -19.68 58.82 -61.41
N ALA A 442 -20.05 58.63 -60.13
CA ALA A 442 -21.23 57.96 -59.57
C ALA A 442 -21.35 56.43 -59.76
N ASP A 443 -21.01 55.66 -58.70
CA ASP A 443 -21.89 54.69 -58.02
C ASP A 443 -21.12 53.97 -56.88
N GLU A 444 -21.27 54.40 -55.62
CA GLU A 444 -20.67 53.72 -54.44
C GLU A 444 -21.43 52.44 -54.01
N GLY A 445 -22.40 51.95 -54.80
CA GLY A 445 -23.34 50.90 -54.38
C GLY A 445 -22.92 49.44 -54.61
N LYS A 446 -21.94 49.14 -55.47
CA LYS A 446 -21.85 47.80 -56.12
C LYS A 446 -20.77 46.82 -55.67
N VAL A 447 -19.96 47.16 -54.67
CA VAL A 447 -19.00 46.18 -54.09
C VAL A 447 -19.68 45.08 -53.25
N ASN A 448 -20.93 45.28 -52.82
CA ASN A 448 -21.68 44.30 -52.03
C ASN A 448 -22.36 43.18 -52.84
N GLU A 449 -22.40 43.23 -54.18
CA GLU A 449 -23.12 42.24 -55.00
C GLU A 449 -22.25 41.03 -55.45
N HIS A 450 -20.94 41.03 -55.16
CA HIS A 450 -20.00 40.00 -55.62
C HIS A 450 -19.42 39.11 -54.51
N ILE A 451 -19.80 39.33 -53.26
CA ILE A 451 -19.39 38.49 -52.12
C ILE A 451 -20.54 37.52 -51.81
N GLY A 452 -20.30 36.22 -51.95
CA GLY A 452 -21.27 35.19 -51.55
C GLY A 452 -21.51 35.20 -50.04
N PRO A 453 -22.69 34.74 -49.56
CA PRO A 453 -23.06 34.84 -48.15
C PRO A 453 -22.04 34.15 -47.25
N VAL A 454 -21.60 34.85 -46.20
CA VAL A 454 -20.57 34.35 -45.27
C VAL A 454 -21.19 33.32 -44.34
N GLN A 455 -21.02 32.05 -44.68
CA GLN A 455 -21.53 30.91 -43.91
C GLN A 455 -20.49 30.37 -42.95
N PHE A 456 -20.84 30.29 -41.67
CA PHE A 456 -20.02 29.65 -40.63
C PHE A 456 -20.61 28.28 -40.29
N ASN A 457 -19.76 27.24 -40.22
CA ASN A 457 -20.17 25.92 -39.76
C ASN A 457 -19.95 25.82 -38.24
N MET A 458 -21.04 25.79 -37.47
CA MET A 458 -20.98 25.51 -36.03
C MET A 458 -21.69 24.19 -35.72
N GLY A 459 -20.90 23.18 -35.37
CA GLY A 459 -21.43 21.88 -34.93
C GLY A 459 -22.18 21.08 -36.01
N GLY A 460 -21.87 21.29 -37.29
CA GLY A 460 -22.55 20.62 -38.41
C GLY A 460 -23.75 21.38 -38.97
N ILE A 461 -24.08 22.56 -38.41
CA ILE A 461 -25.10 23.45 -38.93
C ILE A 461 -24.42 24.62 -39.65
N GLN A 462 -24.79 24.83 -40.92
CA GLN A 462 -24.41 26.03 -41.68
C GLN A 462 -25.27 27.21 -41.19
N VAL A 463 -24.61 28.24 -40.65
CA VAL A 463 -25.26 29.45 -40.14
C VAL A 463 -24.84 30.63 -41.01
N ASP A 464 -25.83 31.32 -41.58
CA ASP A 464 -25.63 32.54 -42.35
C ASP A 464 -25.43 33.75 -41.40
N ALA A 465 -24.31 34.44 -41.55
CA ALA A 465 -23.96 35.58 -40.71
C ALA A 465 -24.93 36.76 -40.85
N ASP A 466 -25.50 36.98 -42.04
CA ASP A 466 -26.36 38.12 -42.31
C ASP A 466 -27.76 37.93 -41.71
N ASP A 467 -28.28 36.71 -41.69
CA ASP A 467 -29.53 36.37 -40.98
C ASP A 467 -29.37 36.51 -39.46
N MET A 468 -28.20 36.14 -38.91
CA MET A 468 -27.88 36.40 -37.50
C MET A 468 -27.81 37.90 -37.19
N LEU A 469 -27.13 38.70 -38.01
CA LEU A 469 -27.05 40.17 -37.83
C LEU A 469 -28.43 40.81 -37.90
N LYS A 470 -29.27 40.39 -38.85
CA LYS A 470 -30.64 40.87 -39.02
C LYS A 470 -31.50 40.57 -37.79
N LYS A 471 -31.49 39.32 -37.31
CA LYS A 471 -32.17 38.92 -36.06
C LYS A 471 -31.67 39.68 -34.84
N LEU A 472 -30.37 40.03 -34.79
CA LEU A 472 -29.82 40.86 -33.72
C LEU A 472 -30.35 42.29 -33.78
N ARG A 473 -30.37 42.92 -34.97
CA ARG A 473 -30.94 44.26 -35.16
C ARG A 473 -32.43 44.32 -34.87
N ASP A 474 -33.21 43.32 -35.31
CA ASP A 474 -34.64 43.22 -35.02
C ASP A 474 -34.87 43.11 -33.50
N ARG A 475 -34.05 42.32 -32.80
CA ARG A 475 -34.09 42.21 -31.33
C ARG A 475 -33.69 43.50 -30.62
N GLU A 476 -32.76 44.28 -31.17
CA GLU A 476 -32.40 45.59 -30.63
C GLU A 476 -33.46 46.67 -30.91
N ALA A 477 -34.12 46.65 -32.06
CA ALA A 477 -35.25 47.53 -32.39
C ALA A 477 -36.45 47.30 -31.45
N VAL A 478 -36.76 46.04 -31.14
CA VAL A 478 -37.77 45.68 -30.11
C VAL A 478 -37.31 46.12 -28.70
N ARG A 479 -36.00 46.12 -28.43
CA ARG A 479 -35.43 46.56 -27.13
C ARG A 479 -35.47 48.08 -26.95
N THR A 480 -35.26 48.86 -28.01
CA THR A 480 -35.33 50.34 -27.95
C THR A 480 -36.77 50.83 -27.87
N GLN A 481 -37.72 50.22 -28.58
CA GLN A 481 -39.16 50.54 -28.43
C GLN A 481 -39.71 50.31 -27.02
N LYS A 482 -39.09 49.42 -26.23
CA LYS A 482 -39.50 49.16 -24.84
C LYS A 482 -38.94 50.17 -23.81
N LYS A 483 -38.23 51.22 -24.24
CA LYS A 483 -37.53 52.15 -23.33
C LYS A 483 -38.23 53.50 -23.10
N GLU A 484 -39.37 53.76 -23.76
CA GLU A 484 -40.17 54.98 -23.57
C GLU A 484 -41.55 54.68 -22.97
N THR A 485 -41.61 54.57 -21.64
CA THR A 485 -42.81 54.85 -20.81
C THR A 485 -42.39 54.87 -19.32
N PRO A 486 -42.99 55.71 -18.46
CA PRO A 486 -42.50 55.93 -17.09
C PRO A 486 -43.04 54.94 -16.05
N THR A 487 -42.27 54.76 -14.98
CA THR A 487 -42.56 54.06 -13.70
C THR A 487 -43.56 54.83 -12.80
N PRO A 488 -44.10 54.27 -11.68
CA PRO A 488 -43.98 52.91 -11.08
C PRO A 488 -45.43 52.30 -10.86
N PRO A 489 -45.82 51.45 -9.85
CA PRO A 489 -45.27 51.14 -8.51
C PRO A 489 -44.69 49.71 -8.34
N ALA A 490 -44.05 49.46 -7.20
CA ALA A 490 -43.37 48.19 -6.89
C ALA A 490 -44.26 47.20 -6.11
N SER A 491 -44.47 46.00 -6.65
CA SER A 491 -44.83 44.79 -5.91
C SER A 491 -44.87 43.54 -6.81
N ASP A 492 -43.87 42.65 -6.77
CA ASP A 492 -44.14 41.18 -6.71
C ASP A 492 -42.94 40.23 -6.40
N ASP A 493 -41.76 40.72 -5.97
CA ASP A 493 -40.60 39.86 -5.67
C ASP A 493 -40.85 38.80 -4.56
N LYS A 494 -41.95 38.95 -3.81
CA LYS A 494 -42.39 37.98 -2.80
C LYS A 494 -43.07 36.74 -3.40
N ALA A 495 -43.91 36.90 -4.42
CA ALA A 495 -44.60 35.76 -5.04
C ALA A 495 -43.62 34.85 -5.78
N HIS A 496 -42.61 35.43 -6.45
CA HIS A 496 -41.61 34.67 -7.19
C HIS A 496 -40.72 33.80 -6.26
N ASN A 497 -40.27 34.38 -5.15
CA ASN A 497 -39.52 33.62 -4.12
C ASN A 497 -40.37 32.53 -3.45
N GLN A 498 -41.67 32.77 -3.24
CA GLN A 498 -42.56 31.77 -2.65
C GLN A 498 -42.86 30.60 -3.61
N ALA A 499 -42.96 30.86 -4.91
CA ALA A 499 -43.08 29.81 -5.93
C ALA A 499 -41.83 28.91 -5.98
N LEU A 500 -40.63 29.51 -5.94
CA LEU A 500 -39.36 28.77 -5.89
C LEU A 500 -39.22 27.95 -4.59
N ALA A 501 -39.59 28.51 -3.43
CA ALA A 501 -39.57 27.78 -2.16
C ALA A 501 -40.49 26.54 -2.18
N ASN A 502 -41.70 26.66 -2.76
CA ASN A 502 -42.62 25.53 -2.92
C ASN A 502 -42.08 24.48 -3.90
N PHE A 503 -41.38 24.88 -4.96
CA PHE A 503 -40.74 23.97 -5.92
C PHE A 503 -39.65 23.11 -5.25
N PHE A 504 -38.73 23.72 -4.50
CA PHE A 504 -37.70 22.98 -3.75
C PHE A 504 -38.29 22.11 -2.63
N ALA A 505 -39.35 22.56 -1.95
CA ALA A 505 -40.05 21.76 -0.94
C ALA A 505 -40.72 20.49 -1.52
N GLY A 506 -41.17 20.53 -2.77
CA GLY A 506 -41.69 19.37 -3.49
C GLY A 506 -40.62 18.33 -3.82
N LEU A 507 -39.39 18.78 -4.12
CA LEU A 507 -38.26 17.92 -4.47
C LEU A 507 -37.70 17.12 -3.27
N VAL A 508 -37.83 17.65 -2.06
CA VAL A 508 -37.35 17.00 -0.81
C VAL A 508 -38.36 15.98 -0.26
N LYS A 509 -39.65 16.04 -0.64
CA LYS A 509 -40.73 15.19 -0.09
C LYS A 509 -41.06 13.95 -0.94
N LYS A 510 -40.04 13.17 -1.32
CA LYS A 510 -40.24 11.82 -1.90
C LYS A 510 -39.54 10.71 -1.08
N PRO A 511 -40.07 10.33 0.10
CA PRO A 511 -39.73 9.06 0.71
C PRO A 511 -40.32 7.92 -0.13
N GLY A 512 -39.53 6.88 -0.37
CA GLY A 512 -40.03 5.69 -1.05
C GLY A 512 -40.94 4.85 -0.15
N SER A 513 -42.10 4.47 -0.67
CA SER A 513 -42.98 3.47 -0.04
C SER A 513 -43.45 2.46 -1.09
N SER A 514 -42.80 1.30 -1.13
CA SER A 514 -43.34 0.12 -1.81
C SER A 514 -44.45 -0.50 -0.96
N PRO A 515 -45.52 -0.98 -1.59
CA PRO A 515 -46.14 -2.21 -1.10
C PRO A 515 -46.36 -3.27 -2.20
N ARG A 516 -46.26 -4.53 -1.77
CA ARG A 516 -46.66 -5.73 -2.50
C ARG A 516 -48.10 -5.64 -3.02
N GLY A 517 -48.38 -6.32 -4.13
CA GLY A 517 -49.75 -6.69 -4.52
C GLY A 517 -49.86 -7.32 -5.89
N SER A 518 -49.87 -8.66 -5.97
CA SER A 518 -50.35 -9.39 -7.15
C SER A 518 -51.85 -9.16 -7.35
N PRO A 519 -52.38 -9.29 -8.58
CA PRO A 519 -53.27 -10.42 -8.78
C PRO A 519 -53.23 -11.08 -10.18
N SER A 520 -53.57 -12.38 -10.16
CA SER A 520 -54.20 -13.19 -11.21
C SER A 520 -54.71 -12.50 -12.49
N ALA A 521 -54.13 -12.88 -13.62
CA ALA A 521 -54.85 -13.44 -14.79
C ALA A 521 -53.88 -14.33 -15.58
#